data_AF-M8BLQ3-F1
#
_entry.id   AF-M8BLQ3-F1
#
_cell.length_a   1.000
_cell.length_b   1.000
_cell.length_c   1.000
_cell.angle_alpha   90.00
_cell.angle_beta   90.00
_cell.angle_gamma   90.00
#
_symmetry.space_group_name_H-M   'P 1'
#
loop_
_entity.id
_entity.type
_entity.pdbx_description
1 polymer ?
#
loop_
_entity_poly.entity_id
_entity_poly.type
_entity_poly.pdbx_seq_one_letter_code
_entity_poly.pdbx_strand_id
1 'polypeptide(L)'
;MKTCKTVSMCTPLEEAQGIHVFDIFGYSKHKGMGHEVDSYIRSGIFSVGGHDWEIFFYPDGHSEIEGSAYLRDDRLTIECVGTVFKKPHVTETKSFPKISMPPAGMTEDVAKLLEEKKGFDVGFIVGGETIEAHRFVLAMRSPVFEAELMGRCRRRGRDNA
;
A
#
# COMPACT_ATOMS: atom_id res chain seq x y z
N MET A 1 31.21 1.57 -10.66
CA MET A 1 29.86 2.05 -10.36
C MET A 1 28.89 0.89 -10.49
N LYS A 2 28.07 0.58 -9.48
CA LYS A 2 27.06 -0.48 -9.56
C LYS A 2 25.76 0.13 -10.09
N THR A 3 25.31 -0.31 -11.25
CA THR A 3 24.03 0.10 -11.84
C THR A 3 22.90 -0.76 -11.29
N CYS A 4 21.89 -0.11 -10.70
CA CYS A 4 20.66 -0.77 -10.28
C CYS A 4 19.61 -0.62 -11.39
N LYS A 5 18.98 -1.72 -11.80
CA LYS A 5 17.93 -1.73 -12.84
C LYS A 5 16.60 -2.11 -12.19
N THR A 6 15.61 -1.25 -12.32
CA THR A 6 14.21 -1.52 -11.97
C THR A 6 13.39 -1.71 -13.25
N VAL A 7 12.31 -2.47 -13.16
CA VAL A 7 11.36 -2.66 -14.26
C VAL A 7 9.96 -2.53 -13.68
N SER A 8 9.12 -1.75 -14.35
CA SER A 8 7.68 -1.70 -14.13
C SER A 8 6.97 -1.98 -15.45
N MET A 9 5.72 -2.44 -15.37
CA MET A 9 4.87 -2.72 -16.51
C MET A 9 3.55 -1.98 -16.32
N CYS A 10 3.14 -1.25 -17.35
CA CYS A 10 1.84 -0.60 -17.43
C CYS A 10 0.98 -1.44 -18.37
N THR A 11 -0.18 -1.89 -17.89
CA THR A 11 -1.16 -2.55 -18.76
C THR A 11 -2.11 -1.49 -19.35
N PRO A 12 -2.55 -1.65 -20.62
CA PRO A 12 -3.50 -0.73 -21.23
C PRO A 12 -4.81 -0.64 -20.44
N LEU A 13 -5.56 0.43 -20.68
CA LEU A 13 -6.94 0.57 -20.23
C LEU A 13 -7.74 -0.65 -20.71
N GLU A 14 -8.24 -1.46 -19.78
CA GLU A 14 -9.16 -2.53 -20.09
C GLU A 14 -10.56 -1.93 -20.16
N GLU A 15 -11.21 -2.10 -21.32
CA GLU A 15 -12.60 -1.73 -21.54
C GLU A 15 -13.47 -2.99 -21.43
N ALA A 16 -14.53 -2.90 -20.65
CA ALA A 16 -15.58 -3.90 -20.62
C ALA A 16 -16.90 -3.25 -21.03
N GLN A 17 -17.52 -3.78 -22.08
CA GLN A 17 -18.83 -3.36 -22.54
C GLN A 17 -19.86 -4.48 -22.31
N GLY A 18 -21.07 -4.10 -21.93
CA GLY A 18 -22.21 -5.01 -21.85
C GLY A 18 -23.49 -4.31 -22.29
N ILE A 19 -24.42 -5.10 -22.81
CA ILE A 19 -25.74 -4.64 -23.26
C ILE A 19 -26.79 -5.35 -22.44
N HIS A 20 -27.70 -4.59 -21.83
CA HIS A 20 -28.87 -5.12 -21.13
C HIS A 20 -30.14 -4.63 -21.81
N VAL A 21 -30.99 -5.57 -22.21
CA VAL A 21 -32.30 -5.30 -22.78
C VAL A 21 -33.36 -5.57 -21.73
N PHE A 22 -34.10 -4.53 -21.37
CA PHE A 22 -35.16 -4.59 -20.37
C PHE A 22 -36.52 -4.33 -21.02
N ASP A 23 -37.34 -5.38 -21.09
CA ASP A 23 -38.69 -5.32 -21.65
C ASP A 23 -39.74 -5.14 -20.55
N ILE A 24 -40.54 -4.08 -20.69
CA ILE A 24 -41.68 -3.78 -19.82
C ILE A 24 -42.94 -4.02 -20.65
N PHE A 25 -43.67 -5.08 -20.31
CA PHE A 25 -44.94 -5.42 -20.93
C PHE A 25 -46.10 -4.84 -20.14
N GLY A 26 -47.15 -4.40 -20.84
CA GLY A 26 -48.32 -3.85 -20.18
C GLY A 26 -48.03 -2.49 -19.54
N TYR A 27 -47.22 -1.65 -20.20
CA TYR A 27 -46.77 -0.35 -19.66
C TYR A 27 -47.91 0.48 -19.07
N SER A 28 -49.06 0.52 -19.76
CA SER A 28 -50.27 1.23 -19.32
C SER A 28 -50.75 0.83 -17.91
N LYS A 29 -50.48 -0.40 -17.48
CA LYS A 29 -50.85 -0.94 -16.15
C LYS A 29 -49.89 -0.51 -15.04
N HIS A 30 -48.69 -0.09 -15.41
CA HIS A 30 -47.67 0.39 -14.47
C HIS A 30 -47.73 1.91 -14.27
N LYS A 31 -48.53 2.61 -15.09
CA LYS A 31 -48.76 4.05 -14.98
C LYS A 31 -49.71 4.37 -13.82
N GLY A 32 -49.49 5.49 -13.14
CA GLY A 32 -50.27 5.92 -11.98
C GLY A 32 -49.85 5.27 -10.66
N MET A 33 -48.70 4.59 -10.63
CA MET A 33 -48.07 4.08 -9.39
C MET A 33 -47.43 5.19 -8.55
N GLY A 34 -47.19 6.38 -9.12
CA GLY A 34 -46.39 7.50 -8.59
C GLY A 34 -46.79 8.14 -7.26
N HIS A 35 -47.84 7.64 -6.60
CA HIS A 35 -48.22 8.09 -5.25
C HIS A 35 -47.57 7.29 -4.12
N GLU A 36 -46.88 6.19 -4.43
CA GLU A 36 -46.14 5.38 -3.45
C GLU A 36 -44.64 5.71 -3.46
N VAL A 37 -44.05 5.73 -2.26
CA VAL A 37 -42.59 5.70 -2.07
C VAL A 37 -42.12 4.38 -2.70
N ASP A 38 -41.19 4.44 -3.66
CA ASP A 38 -40.70 3.31 -4.49
C ASP A 38 -41.52 2.92 -5.73
N SER A 39 -42.20 3.89 -6.36
CA SER A 39 -42.91 3.71 -7.64
C SER A 39 -41.97 3.62 -8.86
N TYR A 40 -41.20 2.54 -8.94
CA TYR A 40 -40.37 2.22 -10.11
C TYR A 40 -40.49 0.74 -10.50
N ILE A 41 -40.18 0.46 -11.76
CA ILE A 41 -39.98 -0.89 -12.28
C ILE A 41 -38.48 -1.15 -12.32
N ARG A 42 -38.07 -2.22 -11.66
CA ARG A 42 -36.65 -2.63 -11.55
C ARG A 42 -36.32 -3.74 -12.53
N SER A 43 -35.21 -3.61 -13.25
CA SER A 43 -34.70 -4.68 -14.12
C SER A 43 -34.08 -5.83 -13.31
N GLY A 44 -33.72 -6.91 -14.01
CA GLY A 44 -32.77 -7.87 -13.45
C GLY A 44 -31.37 -7.26 -13.30
N ILE A 45 -30.57 -7.82 -12.40
CA ILE A 45 -29.16 -7.48 -12.24
C ILE A 45 -28.38 -7.97 -13.47
N PHE A 46 -27.48 -7.14 -13.99
CA PHE A 46 -26.54 -7.52 -15.03
C PHE A 46 -25.13 -7.05 -14.68
N SER A 47 -24.13 -7.88 -15.01
CA SER A 47 -22.74 -7.61 -14.62
C SER A 47 -21.93 -7.07 -15.81
N VAL A 48 -21.27 -5.91 -15.63
CA VAL A 48 -20.37 -5.31 -16.62
C VAL A 48 -19.15 -4.75 -15.92
N GLY A 49 -17.95 -5.09 -16.41
CA GLY A 49 -16.70 -4.56 -15.89
C GLY A 49 -16.38 -4.91 -14.43
N GLY A 50 -16.98 -5.99 -13.90
CA GLY A 50 -16.83 -6.40 -12.50
C GLY A 50 -17.77 -5.70 -11.52
N HIS A 51 -18.78 -4.98 -12.04
CA HIS A 51 -19.84 -4.36 -11.26
C HIS A 51 -21.19 -4.96 -11.61
N ASP A 52 -22.08 -5.00 -10.62
CA ASP A 52 -23.47 -5.38 -10.78
C ASP A 52 -24.33 -4.12 -10.96
N TRP A 53 -25.13 -4.10 -12.02
CA TRP A 53 -25.94 -2.97 -12.44
C TRP A 53 -27.42 -3.34 -12.42
N GLU A 54 -28.27 -2.37 -12.08
CA GLU A 54 -29.73 -2.47 -12.16
C GLU A 54 -30.29 -1.18 -12.81
N ILE A 55 -31.37 -1.33 -13.58
CA ILE A 55 -32.12 -0.21 -14.15
C ILE A 55 -33.36 0.03 -13.29
N PHE A 56 -33.56 1.28 -12.89
CA PHE A 56 -34.76 1.76 -12.22
C PHE A 56 -35.52 2.66 -13.18
N PHE A 57 -36.70 2.22 -13.63
CA PHE A 57 -37.55 2.97 -14.55
C PHE A 57 -38.77 3.52 -13.82
N TYR A 58 -39.06 4.81 -13.98
CA TYR A 58 -40.18 5.51 -13.34
C TYR A 58 -41.26 5.83 -14.39
N PRO A 59 -42.37 5.07 -14.45
CA PRO A 59 -43.40 5.24 -15.49
C PRO A 59 -44.08 6.63 -15.45
N ASP A 60 -44.17 7.22 -14.27
CA ASP A 60 -44.80 8.54 -14.03
C ASP A 60 -43.80 9.70 -14.02
N GLY A 61 -42.61 9.49 -14.61
CA GLY A 61 -41.58 10.52 -14.72
C GLY A 61 -42.01 11.76 -15.52
N HIS A 62 -41.12 12.74 -15.65
CA HIS A 62 -41.44 14.08 -16.18
C HIS A 62 -41.77 14.15 -17.69
N SER A 63 -41.69 13.05 -18.44
CA SER A 63 -41.87 13.03 -19.90
C SER A 63 -42.94 12.04 -20.33
N GLU A 64 -43.92 12.52 -21.11
CA GLU A 64 -44.94 11.67 -21.73
C GLU A 64 -44.31 10.85 -22.87
N ILE A 65 -44.15 9.55 -22.65
CA ILE A 65 -43.73 8.58 -23.69
C ILE A 65 -44.94 7.94 -24.40
N GLU A 66 -46.16 8.26 -23.97
CA GLU A 66 -47.39 7.88 -24.64
C GLU A 66 -47.50 8.55 -26.02
N GLY A 67 -47.71 7.75 -27.06
CA GLY A 67 -47.72 8.23 -28.44
C GLY A 67 -46.33 8.39 -29.07
N SER A 68 -45.25 8.13 -28.33
CA SER A 68 -43.91 8.06 -28.90
C SER A 68 -43.69 6.75 -29.68
N ALA A 69 -42.72 6.74 -30.58
CA ALA A 69 -42.36 5.54 -31.35
C ALA A 69 -41.72 4.42 -30.49
N TYR A 70 -41.39 4.72 -29.23
CA TYR A 70 -40.72 3.82 -28.28
C TYR A 70 -41.70 2.91 -27.54
N LEU A 71 -42.96 3.31 -27.40
CA LEU A 71 -44.02 2.48 -26.83
C LEU A 71 -44.83 1.87 -27.98
N ARG A 72 -44.72 0.54 -28.17
CA ARG A 72 -45.44 -0.20 -29.21
C ARG A 72 -46.15 -1.39 -28.61
N ASP A 73 -47.41 -1.59 -28.97
CA ASP A 73 -48.23 -2.72 -28.47
C ASP A 73 -48.21 -2.85 -26.93
N ASP A 74 -48.28 -1.71 -26.23
CA ASP A 74 -48.20 -1.61 -24.76
C ASP A 74 -46.90 -2.21 -24.17
N ARG A 75 -45.82 -2.26 -24.98
CA ARG A 75 -44.48 -2.72 -24.62
C ARG A 75 -43.47 -1.61 -24.79
N LEU A 76 -42.68 -1.39 -23.75
CA LEU A 76 -41.51 -0.51 -23.75
C LEU A 76 -40.24 -1.36 -23.63
N THR A 77 -39.27 -1.14 -24.52
CA THR A 77 -37.97 -1.81 -24.48
C THR A 77 -36.88 -0.79 -24.20
N ILE A 78 -36.12 -1.02 -23.13
CA ILE A 78 -34.96 -0.19 -22.76
C ILE A 78 -33.70 -0.98 -23.07
N GLU A 79 -32.88 -0.46 -23.98
CA GLU A 79 -31.56 -1.00 -24.27
C GLU A 79 -30.50 -0.13 -23.58
N CYS A 80 -29.83 -0.69 -22.59
CA CYS A 80 -28.74 -0.04 -21.87
C CYS A 80 -27.40 -0.61 -22.32
N VAL A 81 -26.55 0.25 -22.87
CA VAL A 81 -25.16 -0.09 -23.22
C VAL A 81 -24.25 0.53 -22.15
N GLY A 82 -23.68 -0.33 -21.30
CA GLY A 82 -22.75 0.07 -20.25
C GLY A 82 -21.31 -0.18 -20.69
N THR A 83 -20.45 0.84 -20.59
CA THR A 83 -19.01 0.73 -20.81
C THR A 83 -18.26 1.10 -19.53
N VAL A 84 -17.41 0.20 -19.04
CA VAL A 84 -16.60 0.38 -17.84
C VAL A 84 -15.13 0.45 -18.22
N PHE A 85 -14.48 1.56 -17.84
CA PHE A 85 -13.05 1.78 -18.04
C PHE A 85 -12.29 1.44 -16.76
N LYS A 86 -11.48 0.39 -16.79
CA LYS A 86 -10.57 0.10 -15.67
C LYS A 86 -9.36 1.01 -15.76
N LYS A 87 -8.94 1.57 -14.61
CA LYS A 87 -7.70 2.35 -14.54
C LYS A 87 -6.50 1.48 -14.96
N PRO A 88 -5.49 2.04 -15.63
CA PRO A 88 -4.31 1.28 -16.01
C PRO A 88 -3.62 0.82 -14.72
N HIS A 89 -3.49 -0.49 -14.57
CA HIS A 89 -2.78 -1.07 -13.45
C HIS A 89 -1.28 -1.05 -13.74
N VAL A 90 -0.53 -0.30 -12.93
CA VAL A 90 0.92 -0.39 -12.86
C VAL A 90 1.24 -1.42 -11.78
N THR A 91 1.85 -2.54 -12.16
CA THR A 91 2.31 -3.52 -11.17
C THR A 91 3.42 -2.92 -10.31
N GLU A 92 3.37 -3.17 -9.01
CA GLU A 92 4.41 -2.74 -8.07
C GLU A 92 5.81 -3.18 -8.53
N THR A 93 6.79 -2.31 -8.31
CA THR A 93 8.19 -2.55 -8.66
C THR A 93 8.72 -3.74 -7.84
N LYS A 94 8.79 -4.93 -8.44
CA LYS A 94 9.46 -6.06 -7.79
C LYS A 94 10.97 -5.83 -7.82
N SER A 95 11.54 -5.47 -6.66
CA SER A 95 12.98 -5.52 -6.49
C SER A 95 13.40 -6.99 -6.35
N PHE A 96 14.36 -7.44 -7.16
CA PHE A 96 14.94 -8.78 -6.99
C PHE A 96 15.73 -8.81 -5.68
N PRO A 97 15.51 -9.76 -4.76
CA PRO A 97 16.27 -9.81 -3.52
C PRO A 97 17.60 -10.51 -3.80
N LYS A 98 18.73 -9.89 -3.45
CA LYS A 98 19.93 -10.70 -3.16
C LYS A 98 21.00 -10.02 -2.32
N ILE A 99 20.80 -9.99 -1.00
CA ILE A 99 21.82 -10.32 0.02
C ILE A 99 21.05 -10.92 1.21
N SER A 100 21.38 -12.14 1.64
CA SER A 100 20.90 -12.65 2.94
C SER A 100 21.61 -11.86 4.02
N MET A 101 20.89 -10.95 4.68
CA MET A 101 21.43 -10.18 5.80
C MET A 101 21.79 -11.17 6.91
N PRO A 102 23.03 -11.16 7.45
CA PRO A 102 23.34 -11.98 8.61
C PRO A 102 22.39 -11.61 9.76
N PRO A 103 22.03 -12.58 10.62
CA PRO A 103 21.19 -12.31 11.78
C PRO A 103 21.76 -11.13 12.57
N ALA A 104 20.91 -10.19 13.00
CA ALA A 104 21.35 -9.08 13.83
C ALA A 104 21.60 -9.60 15.26
N GLY A 105 22.81 -10.11 15.52
CA GLY A 105 23.24 -10.69 16.78
C GLY A 105 24.36 -9.91 17.49
N MET A 106 24.23 -8.57 17.51
CA MET A 106 25.28 -7.69 18.09
C MET A 106 25.55 -8.01 19.57
N THR A 107 24.53 -8.40 20.32
CA THR A 107 24.64 -8.76 21.74
C THR A 107 25.48 -10.01 21.96
N GLU A 108 25.28 -11.03 21.13
CA GLU A 108 26.02 -12.30 21.18
C GLU A 108 27.46 -12.11 20.72
N ASP A 109 27.67 -11.31 19.67
CA ASP A 109 29.00 -11.01 19.13
C ASP A 109 29.86 -10.25 20.15
N VAL A 110 29.28 -9.29 20.88
CA VAL A 110 29.99 -8.55 21.95
C VAL A 110 30.24 -9.44 23.17
N ALA A 111 29.29 -10.29 23.56
CA ALA A 111 29.48 -11.24 24.66
C ALA A 111 30.65 -12.20 24.38
N LYS A 112 30.72 -12.73 23.16
CA LYS A 112 31.82 -13.59 22.72
C LYS A 112 33.18 -12.89 22.77
N LEU A 113 33.26 -11.59 22.46
CA LEU A 113 34.51 -10.82 22.59
C LEU A 113 35.00 -10.71 24.05
N LEU A 114 34.08 -10.60 25.02
CA LEU A 114 34.42 -10.61 26.44
C LEU A 114 34.92 -12.00 26.88
N GLU A 115 34.26 -13.06 26.45
CA GLU A 115 34.63 -14.45 26.81
C GLU A 115 35.97 -14.88 26.20
N GLU A 116 36.23 -14.52 24.95
CA GLU A 116 37.47 -14.86 24.25
C GLU A 116 38.70 -14.09 24.75
N LYS A 117 38.50 -13.06 25.58
CA LYS A 117 39.57 -12.22 26.14
C LYS A 117 40.52 -11.64 25.08
N LYS A 118 39.96 -11.11 23.99
CA LYS A 118 40.73 -10.55 22.86
C LYS A 118 40.43 -9.07 22.63
N GLY A 119 41.46 -8.34 22.19
CA GLY A 119 41.32 -6.95 21.72
C GLY A 119 41.17 -5.91 22.82
N PHE A 120 41.53 -6.23 24.06
CA PHE A 120 41.56 -5.25 25.16
C PHE A 120 42.63 -4.20 24.91
N ASP A 121 42.30 -2.96 25.21
CA ASP A 121 43.12 -1.77 24.98
C ASP A 121 43.25 -0.89 26.23
N VAL A 122 42.66 -1.31 27.36
CA VAL A 122 42.80 -0.70 28.68
C VAL A 122 42.68 -1.75 29.79
N GLY A 123 43.32 -1.51 30.94
CA GLY A 123 43.18 -2.29 32.15
C GLY A 123 42.95 -1.40 33.37
N PHE A 124 42.12 -1.86 34.31
CA PHE A 124 41.80 -1.17 35.56
C PHE A 124 42.24 -2.01 36.75
N ILE A 125 42.84 -1.38 37.75
CA ILE A 125 43.20 -2.06 39.00
C ILE A 125 42.07 -1.83 40.00
N VAL A 126 41.39 -2.91 40.39
CA VAL A 126 40.28 -2.87 41.36
C VAL A 126 40.58 -3.87 42.46
N GLY A 127 40.75 -3.40 43.70
CA GLY A 127 41.04 -4.28 44.84
C GLY A 127 42.36 -5.07 44.74
N GLY A 128 43.30 -4.63 43.90
CA GLY A 128 44.57 -5.33 43.65
C GLY A 128 44.54 -6.27 42.44
N GLU A 129 43.40 -6.47 41.80
CA GLU A 129 43.26 -7.26 40.58
C GLU A 129 43.19 -6.36 39.34
N THR A 130 43.80 -6.80 38.24
CA THR A 130 43.72 -6.07 36.96
C THR A 130 42.58 -6.63 36.11
N ILE A 131 41.64 -5.77 35.74
CA ILE A 131 40.49 -6.07 34.88
C ILE A 131 40.75 -5.46 33.51
N GLU A 132 40.91 -6.30 32.49
CA GLU A 132 41.08 -5.87 31.10
C GLU A 132 39.72 -5.57 30.44
N ALA A 133 39.66 -4.51 29.62
CA ALA A 133 38.43 -4.05 29.00
C ALA A 133 38.68 -3.35 27.65
N HIS A 134 37.59 -3.00 26.97
CA HIS A 134 37.60 -2.28 25.68
C HIS A 134 37.18 -0.82 25.88
N ARG A 135 38.06 0.13 25.57
CA ARG A 135 37.86 1.58 25.75
C ARG A 135 36.61 2.08 25.03
N PHE A 136 36.40 1.65 23.79
CA PHE A 136 35.22 2.05 23.02
C PHE A 136 33.91 1.55 23.63
N VAL A 137 33.88 0.32 24.17
CA VAL A 137 32.70 -0.22 24.84
C VAL A 137 32.40 0.58 26.11
N LEU A 138 33.43 0.89 26.92
CA LEU A 138 33.27 1.69 28.13
C LEU A 138 32.83 3.13 27.83
N ALA A 139 33.43 3.76 26.83
CA ALA A 139 33.07 5.11 26.41
C ALA A 139 31.62 5.19 25.90
N MET A 140 31.18 4.23 25.08
CA MET A 140 29.79 4.19 24.60
C MET A 140 28.76 4.02 25.73
N ARG A 141 29.14 3.44 26.87
CA ARG A 141 28.24 3.09 27.97
C ARG A 141 28.34 4.02 29.17
N SER A 142 29.33 4.90 29.22
CA SER A 142 29.54 5.80 30.34
C SER A 142 30.20 7.12 29.89
N PRO A 143 29.53 8.27 30.05
CA PRO A 143 30.12 9.57 29.71
C PRO A 143 31.36 9.89 30.56
N VAL A 144 31.47 9.30 31.75
CA VAL A 144 32.66 9.42 32.61
C VAL A 144 33.85 8.71 31.98
N PHE A 145 33.66 7.47 31.53
CA PHE A 145 34.71 6.74 30.82
C PHE A 145 34.99 7.32 29.44
N GLU A 146 34.01 7.88 28.75
CA GLU A 146 34.23 8.60 27.49
C GLU A 146 35.17 9.79 27.70
N ALA A 147 34.88 10.66 28.67
CA ALA A 147 35.74 11.82 28.95
C ALA A 147 37.16 11.42 29.37
N GLU A 148 37.27 10.40 30.23
CA GLU A 148 38.56 9.96 30.79
C GLU A 148 39.40 9.16 29.79
N LEU A 149 38.79 8.24 29.03
CA LEU A 149 39.50 7.33 28.13
C LEU A 149 39.61 7.86 26.70
N MET A 150 38.72 8.74 26.24
CA MET A 150 38.75 9.34 24.89
C MET A 150 39.22 10.79 24.90
N GLY A 151 39.58 11.34 26.07
CA GLY A 151 39.94 12.73 26.27
C GLY A 151 41.22 13.21 25.56
N ARG A 152 41.04 14.25 24.74
CA ARG A 152 42.00 15.23 24.17
C ARG A 152 43.45 14.78 24.01
N CYS A 153 43.83 14.57 22.74
CA CYS A 153 45.20 14.61 22.24
C CYS A 153 45.99 15.77 22.88
N ARG A 154 46.83 15.48 23.89
CA ARG A 154 47.83 16.43 24.37
C ARG A 154 48.80 16.64 23.20
N ARG A 155 48.63 17.73 22.46
CA ARG A 155 49.73 18.32 21.67
C ARG A 155 50.93 18.40 22.62
N ARG A 156 51.94 17.56 22.39
CA ARG A 156 53.28 17.79 22.93
C ARG A 156 53.75 19.12 22.35
N GLY A 157 53.61 20.19 23.13
CA GLY A 157 54.51 21.33 22.99
C GLY A 157 55.90 20.83 23.34
N ARG A 158 56.80 20.83 22.36
CA ARG A 158 58.24 20.84 22.61
C ARG A 158 58.57 22.22 23.18
N ASP A 159 59.35 22.23 24.24
CA ASP A 159 59.92 23.41 24.88
C ASP A 159 60.81 24.22 23.91
N ASN A 160 60.81 25.56 24.05
CA ASN A 160 62.03 26.38 24.22
C ASN A 160 61.72 27.89 24.11
N ALA A 161 61.87 28.59 25.24
CA ALA A 161 62.73 29.77 25.41
C ALA A 161 62.90 30.02 26.91
#